data_AF-A0A8S9W3T9-F1
#
_entry.id   AF-A0A8S9W3T9-F1
#
_cell.length_a   1.000
_cell.length_b   1.000
_cell.length_c   1.000
_cell.angle_alpha   90.00
_cell.angle_beta   90.00
_cell.angle_gamma   90.00
#
_symmetry.space_group_name_H-M   'P 1'
#
loop_
_entity.id
_entity.type
_entity.pdbx_description
1 polymer ?
#
loop_
_entity_poly.entity_id
_entity_poly.type
_entity_poly.pdbx_seq_one_letter_code
_entity_poly.pdbx_strand_id
1 'polypeptide(L)' 'MGYKKRFADIPPGAVGVYMYFQRLGQGMRQLMTGNRKFALQYIERDDIAAIIREAAEVSGIPDVMDVDKDEVENILNA' A
#
# COMPACT_ATOMS: atom_id res chain seq x y z
N MET A 1 -36.29 -9.57 21.11
CA MET A 1 -35.72 -10.59 20.20
C MET A 1 -34.35 -10.07 19.75
N GLY A 2 -33.27 -10.57 20.35
CA GLY A 2 -32.00 -9.84 20.49
C GLY A 2 -30.95 -10.12 19.40
N TYR A 3 -30.06 -9.13 19.21
CA TYR A 3 -28.90 -9.10 18.30
C TYR A 3 -28.10 -10.42 18.22
N LYS A 4 -28.02 -11.19 19.31
CA LYS A 4 -27.36 -12.51 19.38
C LYS A 4 -27.89 -13.52 18.36
N LYS A 5 -29.20 -13.52 18.08
CA LYS A 5 -29.78 -14.48 17.12
C LYS A 5 -29.39 -14.15 15.68
N ARG A 6 -29.30 -12.85 15.34
CA ARG A 6 -28.89 -12.36 14.02
C ARG A 6 -27.41 -12.54 13.72
N PHE A 7 -26.57 -12.62 14.77
CA PHE A 7 -25.15 -12.87 14.60
C PHE A 7 -24.88 -14.26 14.01
N ALA A 8 -25.70 -15.26 14.35
CA ALA A 8 -25.61 -16.60 13.78
C ALA A 8 -25.90 -16.63 12.26
N ASP A 9 -26.60 -15.61 11.73
CA ASP A 9 -26.90 -15.49 10.30
C ASP A 9 -25.71 -14.90 9.50
N ILE A 10 -24.67 -14.39 10.17
CA ILE A 10 -23.48 -13.81 9.51
C ILE A 10 -22.41 -14.90 9.38
N PRO A 11 -22.02 -15.30 8.15
CA PRO A 11 -20.95 -16.26 7.97
C PRO A 11 -19.62 -15.72 8.55
N PRO A 12 -18.86 -16.53 9.31
CA PRO A 12 -17.55 -16.11 9.85
C PRO A 12 -16.57 -15.63 8.77
N GLY A 13 -16.62 -16.24 7.57
CA GLY A 13 -15.83 -15.81 6.42
C GLY A 13 -16.14 -14.38 5.98
N ALA A 14 -17.41 -13.97 6.02
CA ALA A 14 -17.82 -12.61 5.67
C ALA A 14 -17.24 -11.57 6.66
N VAL A 15 -17.20 -11.92 7.95
CA VAL A 15 -16.55 -11.09 8.97
C VAL A 15 -15.05 -10.95 8.68
N GLY A 16 -14.40 -12.06 8.30
CA GLY A 16 -12.98 -12.06 7.93
C GLY A 16 -12.68 -11.14 6.75
N VAL A 17 -13.43 -11.25 5.66
CA VAL A 17 -13.28 -10.40 4.47
C VAL A 17 -13.55 -8.94 4.80
N TYR A 18 -14.61 -8.64 5.55
CA TYR A 18 -14.91 -7.26 5.96
C TYR A 18 -13.76 -6.65 6.77
N MET A 19 -13.25 -7.37 7.78
CA MET A 19 -12.14 -6.90 8.60
C MET A 19 -10.84 -6.75 7.80
N TYR A 20 -10.61 -7.62 6.81
CA TYR A 20 -9.48 -7.49 5.89
C TYR A 20 -9.53 -6.17 5.11
N PHE A 21 -10.69 -5.83 4.52
CA PHE A 21 -10.85 -4.55 3.82
C PHE A 21 -10.73 -3.34 4.74
N GLN A 22 -11.19 -3.44 5.99
CA GLN A 22 -10.98 -2.38 6.98
C GLN A 22 -9.49 -2.12 7.22
N ARG A 23 -8.70 -3.19 7.41
CA ARG A 23 -7.24 -3.09 7.60
C ARG A 23 -6.53 -2.58 6.35
N LEU A 24 -6.92 -3.07 5.17
CA LEU A 24 -6.37 -2.62 3.89
C LEU A 24 -6.63 -1.12 3.67
N GLY A 25 -7.86 -0.66 3.91
CA GLY A 25 -8.20 0.76 3.82
C GLY A 25 -7.45 1.62 4.84
N GLN A 26 -7.20 1.11 6.05
CA GLN A 26 -6.38 1.80 7.05
C GLN A 26 -4.92 1.92 6.61
N GLY A 27 -4.30 0.83 6.17
CA GLY A 27 -2.92 0.84 5.67
C GLY A 27 -2.77 1.77 4.46
N MET A 28 -3.74 1.77 3.56
CA MET A 28 -3.75 2.68 2.40
C MET A 28 -3.76 4.15 2.84
N ARG A 29 -4.60 4.52 3.81
CA ARG A 29 -4.61 5.90 4.36
C ARG A 29 -3.29 6.26 5.03
N GLN A 30 -2.62 5.31 5.70
CA GLN A 30 -1.31 5.54 6.30
C GLN A 30 -0.25 5.81 5.23
N LEU A 31 -0.20 5.00 4.18
CA LEU A 31 0.69 5.20 3.03
C LEU A 31 0.44 6.55 2.35
N MET A 32 -0.84 6.85 2.06
CA MET A 32 -1.27 8.12 1.49
C MET A 32 -0.86 9.32 2.34
N THR A 33 -1.03 9.23 3.66
CA THR A 33 -0.64 10.32 4.57
C THR A 33 0.88 10.46 4.63
N GLY A 34 1.62 9.35 4.65
CA GLY A 34 3.08 9.33 4.62
C GLY A 34 3.66 10.02 3.39
N ASN A 35 3.06 9.78 2.22
CA ASN A 35 3.44 10.40 0.95
C ASN A 35 2.73 11.75 0.69
N ARG A 36 1.93 12.26 1.62
CA ARG A 36 1.14 13.52 1.48
C ARG A 36 0.21 13.54 0.25
N LYS A 37 -0.28 12.37 -0.17
CA LYS A 37 -1.15 12.15 -1.34
C LYS A 37 -2.56 11.75 -0.86
N PHE A 38 -3.50 12.71 -0.82
CA PHE A 38 -4.80 12.54 -0.15
C PHE A 38 -5.94 11.95 -1.01
N ALA A 39 -5.64 11.49 -2.24
CA ALA A 39 -6.56 10.76 -3.08
C ALA A 39 -5.85 9.63 -3.81
N LEU A 40 -6.56 8.53 -4.09
CA LEU A 40 -5.98 7.33 -4.71
C LEU A 40 -5.33 7.60 -6.06
N GLN A 41 -5.89 8.52 -6.83
CA GLN A 41 -5.37 8.92 -8.15
C GLN A 41 -3.98 9.58 -8.12
N TYR A 42 -3.49 9.97 -6.94
CA TYR A 42 -2.16 10.53 -6.79
C TYR A 42 -1.12 9.46 -6.39
N ILE A 43 -1.54 8.28 -5.96
CA ILE A 43 -0.62 7.22 -5.55
C ILE A 43 -0.07 6.52 -6.79
N GLU A 44 1.25 6.39 -6.83
CA GLU A 44 2.03 5.90 -7.95
C GLU A 44 3.04 4.84 -7.45
N ARG A 45 3.72 4.15 -8.38
CA ARG A 45 4.68 3.08 -8.02
C ARG A 45 6.01 3.62 -7.49
N ASP A 46 6.30 4.89 -7.72
CA ASP A 46 7.45 5.61 -7.17
C ASP A 46 7.29 5.97 -5.68
N ASP A 47 6.06 5.91 -5.14
CA ASP A 47 5.77 6.09 -3.71
C ASP A 47 6.30 4.95 -2.81
N ILE A 48 6.87 3.90 -3.41
CA ILE A 48 7.40 2.72 -2.73
C ILE A 48 8.74 2.30 -3.33
N ALA A 49 9.60 1.72 -2.50
CA ALA A 49 10.88 1.17 -2.90
C ALA A 49 11.03 -0.26 -2.36
N ALA A 50 11.74 -1.11 -3.11
CA ALA A 50 12.13 -2.43 -2.66
C ALA A 50 13.34 -2.33 -1.74
N ILE A 51 13.27 -2.96 -0.57
CA ILE A 51 14.38 -2.93 0.41
C ILE A 51 15.47 -3.96 0.05
N ILE A 52 15.12 -4.99 -0.72
CA ILE A 52 16.02 -6.05 -1.14
C ILE A 52 15.96 -6.24 -2.65
N ARG A 53 17.07 -6.69 -3.22
CA ARG A 53 17.25 -6.84 -4.66
C ARG A 53 16.32 -7.88 -5.27
N GLU A 54 16.04 -8.96 -4.56
CA GLU A 54 15.12 -10.01 -5.02
C GLU A 54 13.69 -9.49 -5.14
N ALA A 55 13.28 -8.62 -4.21
CA ALA A 55 11.98 -7.97 -4.29
C ALA A 55 11.93 -7.00 -5.47
N ALA A 56 13.01 -6.27 -5.74
CA ALA A 56 13.11 -5.40 -6.91
C ALA A 56 12.99 -6.21 -8.22
N GLU A 57 13.73 -7.31 -8.33
CA GLU A 57 13.74 -8.19 -9.50
C GLU A 57 12.36 -8.79 -9.79
N VAL A 58 11.65 -9.27 -8.75
CA VAL A 58 10.34 -9.90 -8.92
C VAL A 58 9.21 -8.88 -9.13
N SER A 59 9.26 -7.73 -8.44
CA SER A 59 8.14 -6.77 -8.43
C SER A 59 8.25 -5.67 -9.49
N GLY A 60 9.45 -5.44 -10.03
CA GLY A 60 9.78 -4.29 -10.88
C GLY A 60 9.77 -2.95 -10.15
N ILE A 61 9.71 -2.94 -8.81
CA ILE A 61 9.86 -1.73 -7.98
C ILE A 61 11.36 -1.46 -7.83
N PRO A 62 11.84 -0.21 -7.96
CA PRO A 62 13.25 0.12 -7.78
C PRO A 62 13.78 -0.33 -6.41
N ASP A 63 15.01 -0.83 -6.39
CA ASP A 63 15.74 -1.01 -5.13
C ASP A 63 15.96 0.35 -4.46
N VAL A 64 15.92 0.39 -3.13
CA VAL A 64 16.08 1.62 -2.34
C VAL A 64 17.36 2.38 -2.68
N MET A 65 18.41 1.70 -3.14
CA MET A 65 19.67 2.32 -3.55
C MET A 65 19.64 2.95 -4.94
N ASP A 66 18.65 2.59 -5.76
CA ASP A 66 18.49 3.06 -7.15
C ASP A 66 17.34 4.09 -7.29
N VAL A 67 16.59 4.36 -6.22
CA VAL A 67 15.55 5.40 -6.20
C VAL A 67 16.17 6.76 -6.56
N ASP A 68 15.50 7.49 -7.45
CA ASP A 68 15.88 8.83 -7.93
C ASP A 68 17.26 8.93 -8.60
N LYS A 69 17.91 7.81 -8.90
CA LYS A 69 19.26 7.81 -9.49
C LYS A 69 19.34 8.61 -10.79
N ASP A 70 18.37 8.45 -11.68
CA ASP A 70 18.31 9.17 -12.96
C ASP A 70 18.17 10.69 -12.74
N GLU A 71 17.37 11.10 -11.76
CA GLU A 71 17.18 12.52 -11.42
C GLU A 71 18.47 13.13 -10.85
N VAL A 72 19.16 12.38 -9.97
CA VAL A 72 20.46 12.78 -9.43
C VAL A 72 21.49 12.93 -10.54
N GLU A 73 21.56 11.98 -11.48
CA GLU A 73 22.47 12.04 -12.63
C GLU A 73 22.16 13.25 -13.53
N ASN A 74 20.89 13.59 -13.75
CA ASN A 74 20.50 14.78 -14.51
C ASN A 74 20.96 16.08 -13.85
N ILE A 75 20.83 16.19 -12.52
CA ILE A 75 21.24 17.38 -11.77
C ILE A 75 22.76 17.56 -11.81
N LEU A 76 23.54 16.48 -11.69
CA LEU A 76 25.00 16.55 -11.66
C LEU A 76 25.63 16.84 -13.03
N ASN A 77 24.92 16.56 -14.12
CA ASN A 77 25.39 16.79 -15.50
C ASN A 77 24.86 18.11 -16.12
N ALA A 78 24.06 18.89 -15.38
CA ALA A 78 23.56 20.21 -15.78
C ALA A 78 24.58 21.33 -15.49
#